data_AF-A0A061A3K1-F1
#
_entry.id   AF-A0A061A3K1-F1
#
_cell.length_a   1.000
_cell.length_b   1.000
_cell.length_c   1.000
_cell.angle_alpha   90.00
_cell.angle_beta   90.00
_cell.angle_gamma   90.00
#
_symmetry.space_group_name_H-M   'P 1'
#
loop_
_entity.id
_entity.type
_entity.pdbx_description
1 polymer ?
#
loop_
_entity_poly.entity_id
_entity_poly.type
_entity_poly.pdbx_seq_one_letter_code
_entity_poly.pdbx_strand_id
1 'polypeptide(L)'
;VLSEVASQECNLEALRVAIDDKAGPLKVAQTRLSARSQRPSIELCHDPAQVRLLSEVQELTAHIKRLREAQAQSEMELLALTRSQLILEEEIQVKSHSLYIDEVICTQLRQPISIHSF
;
A
#
# COMPACT_ATOMS: atom_id res chain seq x y z
N VAL A 1 11.35 9.54 0.41
CA VAL A 1 11.30 8.09 0.69
C VAL A 1 10.57 7.79 1.99
N LEU A 2 11.08 8.18 3.17
CA LEU A 2 10.39 7.92 4.44
C LEU A 2 8.97 8.53 4.50
N SER A 3 8.81 9.76 3.98
CA SER A 3 7.49 10.40 3.88
C SER A 3 6.56 9.66 2.91
N GLU A 4 7.06 9.20 1.76
CA GLU A 4 6.27 8.38 0.83
C GLU A 4 5.87 7.04 1.44
N VAL A 5 6.78 6.35 2.16
CA VAL A 5 6.50 5.09 2.87
C VAL A 5 5.36 5.29 3.86
N ALA A 6 5.47 6.29 4.75
CA ALA A 6 4.44 6.58 5.73
C ALA A 6 3.09 6.95 5.07
N SER A 7 3.13 7.74 3.99
CA SER A 7 1.94 8.07 3.22
C SER A 7 1.28 6.82 2.63
N GLN A 8 2.07 5.86 2.16
CA GLN A 8 1.55 4.64 1.55
C GLN A 8 1.01 3.65 2.57
N GLU A 9 1.58 3.60 3.77
CA GLU A 9 1.02 2.85 4.90
C GLU A 9 -0.35 3.43 5.32
N CYS A 10 -0.47 4.75 5.40
CA CYS A 10 -1.76 5.40 5.67
C CYS A 10 -2.78 5.11 4.55
N ASN A 11 -2.37 5.14 3.28
CA ASN A 11 -3.22 4.80 2.15
C ASN A 11 -3.73 3.35 2.22
N LEU A 12 -2.85 2.40 2.56
CA LEU A 12 -3.23 1.00 2.74
C LEU A 12 -4.27 0.81 3.84
N GLU A 13 -4.10 1.50 4.97
CA GLU A 13 -5.08 1.45 6.05
C GLU A 13 -6.43 2.03 5.61
N ALA A 14 -6.43 3.17 4.93
CA ALA A 14 -7.65 3.76 4.38
C ALA A 14 -8.35 2.82 3.37
N LEU A 15 -7.58 2.12 2.53
CA LEU A 15 -8.12 1.15 1.57
C LEU A 15 -8.74 -0.07 2.28
N ARG A 16 -8.11 -0.57 3.35
CA ARG A 16 -8.66 -1.67 4.17
C ARG A 16 -10.00 -1.29 4.80
N VAL A 17 -10.04 -0.13 5.46
CA VAL A 17 -11.29 0.40 6.04
C VAL A 17 -12.37 0.56 4.96
N ALA A 18 -12.04 1.11 3.80
CA ALA A 18 -12.99 1.29 2.70
C ALA A 18 -13.53 -0.04 2.13
N ILE A 19 -12.74 -1.12 2.16
CA ILE A 19 -13.19 -2.47 1.77
C ILE A 19 -14.17 -3.02 2.81
N ASP A 20 -13.82 -2.93 4.09
CA ASP A 20 -14.64 -3.44 5.19
C ASP A 20 -15.98 -2.72 5.28
N ASP A 21 -15.98 -1.39 5.12
CA ASP A 21 -17.18 -0.55 5.09
C ASP A 21 -18.16 -0.97 3.98
N LYS A 22 -17.66 -1.53 2.87
CA LYS A 22 -18.50 -2.00 1.75
C LYS A 22 -18.93 -3.46 1.87
N ALA A 23 -18.22 -4.26 2.66
CA ALA A 23 -18.55 -5.66 2.88
C ALA A 23 -19.91 -5.85 3.57
N GLY A 24 -20.22 -4.99 4.56
CA GLY A 24 -21.50 -4.99 5.25
C GLY A 24 -22.71 -4.75 4.32
N PRO A 25 -22.76 -3.62 3.59
CA PRO A 25 -23.79 -3.33 2.61
C PRO A 25 -23.95 -4.43 1.54
N LEU A 26 -22.84 -4.98 1.03
CA LEU A 26 -22.89 -6.07 0.06
C LEU A 26 -23.58 -7.31 0.63
N LYS A 27 -23.24 -7.71 1.87
CA LYS A 27 -23.84 -8.86 2.53
C LYS A 27 -25.34 -8.68 2.74
N VAL A 28 -25.77 -7.47 3.10
CA VAL A 28 -27.20 -7.13 3.24
C VAL A 28 -27.91 -7.23 1.89
N ALA A 29 -27.35 -6.66 0.83
CA ALA A 29 -27.92 -6.71 -0.51
C ALA A 29 -28.05 -8.15 -1.03
N GLN A 30 -26.99 -8.96 -0.85
CA GLN A 30 -27.00 -10.39 -1.21
C GLN A 30 -28.04 -11.19 -0.43
N THR A 31 -28.18 -10.93 0.88
CA THR A 31 -29.17 -11.61 1.73
C THR A 31 -30.60 -11.25 1.30
N ARG A 32 -30.87 -9.97 1.01
CA ARG A 32 -32.16 -9.52 0.46
C ARG A 32 -32.47 -10.17 -0.88
N LEU A 33 -31.45 -10.31 -1.74
CA LEU A 33 -31.62 -10.91 -3.07
C LEU A 33 -31.93 -12.40 -2.94
N SER A 34 -31.21 -13.12 -2.07
CA SER A 34 -31.48 -14.52 -1.75
C SER A 34 -32.90 -14.72 -1.22
N ALA A 35 -33.33 -13.90 -0.25
CA ALA A 35 -34.69 -13.97 0.31
C ALA A 35 -35.77 -13.75 -0.77
N ARG A 36 -35.54 -12.86 -1.73
CA ARG A 36 -36.47 -12.64 -2.85
C ARG A 36 -36.49 -13.82 -3.83
N SER A 37 -35.35 -14.44 -4.10
CA SER A 37 -35.25 -15.62 -4.96
C SER A 37 -35.89 -16.88 -4.38
N GLN A 38 -36.14 -16.92 -3.06
CA GLN A 38 -36.81 -18.02 -2.37
C GLN A 38 -38.34 -17.86 -2.28
N ARG A 39 -38.91 -16.79 -2.85
CA ARG A 39 -40.36 -16.56 -2.81
C ARG A 39 -41.10 -17.62 -3.64
N PRO A 40 -42.24 -18.13 -3.16
CA PRO A 40 -43.05 -19.11 -3.90
C PRO A 40 -43.60 -18.48 -5.20
N SER A 41 -43.76 -19.29 -6.26
CA SER A 41 -43.95 -18.85 -7.65
C SER A 41 -44.94 -17.70 -7.88
N ILE A 42 -46.03 -17.61 -7.10
CA ILE A 42 -47.05 -16.57 -7.28
C ILE A 42 -46.61 -15.20 -6.74
N GLU A 43 -45.62 -15.17 -5.84
CA GLU A 43 -45.01 -13.97 -5.25
C GLU A 43 -43.66 -13.62 -5.93
N LEU A 44 -43.19 -14.46 -6.85
CA LEU A 44 -41.97 -14.21 -7.63
C LEU A 44 -42.28 -13.18 -8.72
N CYS A 45 -42.38 -11.92 -8.31
CA CYS A 45 -42.49 -10.80 -9.24
C CYS A 45 -41.08 -10.28 -9.56
N HIS A 46 -40.73 -10.24 -10.85
CA HIS A 46 -39.53 -9.55 -11.34
C HIS A 46 -39.77 -8.03 -11.34
N ASP A 47 -39.96 -7.49 -10.14
CA ASP A 47 -40.31 -6.11 -9.89
C ASP A 47 -39.09 -5.18 -10.06
N PRO A 48 -39.31 -3.85 -10.17
CA PRO A 48 -38.21 -2.90 -10.24
C PRO A 48 -37.23 -2.99 -9.07
N ALA A 49 -37.69 -3.43 -7.89
CA ALA A 49 -36.84 -3.61 -6.72
C ALA A 49 -35.86 -4.79 -6.89
N GLN A 50 -36.28 -5.90 -7.51
CA GLN A 50 -35.40 -7.04 -7.85
C GLN A 50 -34.29 -6.61 -8.80
N VAL A 51 -34.63 -5.86 -9.86
CA VAL A 51 -33.66 -5.36 -10.84
C VAL A 51 -32.65 -4.42 -10.19
N ARG A 52 -33.13 -3.46 -9.39
CA ARG A 52 -32.25 -2.52 -8.68
C ARG A 52 -31.32 -3.21 -7.68
N LEU A 53 -31.82 -4.21 -6.95
CA LEU A 53 -31.02 -4.96 -5.99
C LEU A 53 -29.93 -5.78 -6.68
N LEU A 54 -30.21 -6.31 -7.87
CA LEU A 54 -29.21 -7.03 -8.66
C LEU A 54 -28.12 -6.08 -9.18
N SER A 55 -28.49 -4.87 -9.63
CA SER A 55 -27.54 -3.79 -9.98
C SER A 55 -26.68 -3.40 -8.77
N GLU A 56 -27.29 -3.19 -7.60
CA GLU A 56 -26.60 -2.81 -6.37
C GLU A 56 -25.55 -3.86 -5.97
N VAL A 57 -25.90 -5.16 -6.02
CA VAL A 57 -24.94 -6.23 -5.73
C VAL A 57 -23.79 -6.22 -6.73
N GLN A 58 -24.06 -6.03 -8.03
CA GLN A 58 -23.02 -5.96 -9.06
C GLN A 58 -22.09 -4.76 -8.85
N GLU A 59 -22.66 -3.58 -8.59
CA GLU A 59 -21.92 -2.34 -8.34
C GLU A 59 -21.05 -2.47 -7.09
N LEU A 60 -21.61 -2.92 -5.96
CA LEU A 60 -20.85 -3.11 -4.72
C LEU A 60 -19.72 -4.13 -4.90
N THR A 61 -19.97 -5.23 -5.62
CA THR A 61 -18.94 -6.23 -5.92
C THR A 61 -17.82 -5.63 -6.78
N ALA A 62 -18.17 -4.87 -7.82
CA ALA A 62 -17.20 -4.19 -8.67
C ALA A 62 -16.39 -3.13 -7.91
N HIS A 63 -17.02 -2.42 -6.97
CA HIS A 63 -16.37 -1.44 -6.11
C HIS A 63 -15.34 -2.09 -5.19
N ILE A 64 -15.72 -3.17 -4.49
CA ILE A 64 -14.81 -3.93 -3.63
C ILE A 64 -13.65 -4.50 -4.44
N LYS A 65 -13.92 -5.03 -5.65
CA LYS A 65 -12.86 -5.54 -6.54
C LYS A 65 -11.84 -4.45 -6.88
N ARG A 66 -12.30 -3.26 -7.31
CA ARG A 66 -11.42 -2.12 -7.61
C ARG A 66 -10.60 -1.67 -6.40
N LEU A 67 -11.20 -1.65 -5.21
CA LEU A 67 -10.48 -1.31 -3.98
C LEU A 67 -9.39 -2.34 -3.65
N ARG A 68 -9.66 -3.64 -3.85
CA ARG A 68 -8.64 -4.68 -3.67
C ARG A 68 -7.52 -4.60 -4.69
N GLU A 69 -7.83 -4.30 -5.95
CA GLU A 69 -6.83 -4.05 -6.99
C GLU A 69 -5.93 -2.86 -6.62
N ALA A 70 -6.52 -1.77 -6.14
CA ALA A 70 -5.78 -0.60 -5.65
C ALA A 70 -4.94 -0.93 -4.41
N GLN A 71 -5.45 -1.72 -3.47
CA GLN A 71 -4.70 -2.19 -2.31
C GLN A 71 -3.47 -2.99 -2.73
N ALA A 72 -3.63 -3.97 -3.62
CA ALA A 72 -2.52 -4.79 -4.10
C ALA A 72 -1.45 -3.93 -4.81
N GLN A 73 -1.86 -2.95 -5.61
CA GLN A 73 -0.94 -2.02 -6.24
C GLN A 73 -0.17 -1.18 -5.21
N SER A 74 -0.87 -0.70 -4.18
CA SER A 74 -0.28 0.08 -3.08
C SER A 74 0.72 -0.75 -2.25
N GLU A 75 0.43 -2.04 -2.02
CA GLU A 75 1.34 -2.98 -1.36
C GLU A 75 2.62 -3.21 -2.18
N MET A 76 2.49 -3.36 -3.50
CA MET A 76 3.66 -3.48 -4.39
C MET A 76 4.53 -2.22 -4.38
N GLU A 77 3.91 -1.04 -4.39
CA GLU A 77 4.62 0.23 -4.33
C GLU A 77 5.36 0.42 -3.00
N LEU A 78 4.73 0.04 -1.88
CA LEU A 78 5.38 0.07 -0.57
C LEU A 78 6.64 -0.82 -0.54
N LEU A 79 6.56 -2.05 -1.09
CA LEU A 79 7.72 -2.94 -1.20
C LEU A 79 8.85 -2.32 -2.04
N ALA A 80 8.50 -1.67 -3.14
CA ALA A 80 9.47 -0.99 -4.00
C ALA A 80 10.14 0.19 -3.27
N LEU A 81 9.38 1.01 -2.56
CA LEU A 81 9.89 2.13 -1.76
C LEU A 81 10.84 1.65 -0.65
N THR A 82 10.46 0.60 0.08
CA THR A 82 11.31 0.00 1.12
C THR A 82 12.63 -0.54 0.54
N ARG A 83 12.58 -1.17 -0.62
CA ARG A 83 13.81 -1.61 -1.31
C ARG A 83 14.69 -0.43 -1.70
N SER A 84 14.12 0.63 -2.26
CA SER A 84 14.86 1.85 -2.60
C SER A 84 15.47 2.51 -1.37
N GLN A 85 14.77 2.51 -0.23
CA GLN A 85 15.30 3.01 1.03
C GLN A 85 16.58 2.26 1.43
N LEU A 86 16.54 0.93 1.47
CA LEU A 86 17.69 0.12 1.85
C LEU A 86 18.92 0.35 0.96
N ILE A 87 18.69 0.47 -0.36
CA ILE A 87 19.76 0.77 -1.33
C ILE A 87 20.38 2.14 -1.03
N LEU A 88 19.56 3.15 -0.75
CA LEU A 88 20.05 4.49 -0.42
C LEU A 88 20.83 4.50 0.89
N GLU A 89 20.37 3.76 1.90
CA GLU A 89 21.08 3.63 3.18
C GLU A 89 22.46 2.97 3.01
N GLU A 90 22.54 1.91 2.21
CA GLU A 90 23.81 1.27 1.85
C GLU A 90 24.75 2.24 1.12
N GLU A 91 24.24 2.97 0.13
CA GLU A 91 25.04 3.97 -0.59
C GLU A 91 25.56 5.08 0.32
N ILE A 92 24.73 5.55 1.24
CA ILE A 92 25.13 6.56 2.24
C ILE A 92 26.25 6.01 3.12
N GLN A 93 26.13 4.76 3.59
CA GLN A 93 27.14 4.12 4.42
C GLN A 93 28.48 3.98 3.68
N VAL A 94 28.45 3.51 2.43
CA VAL A 94 29.66 3.37 1.60
C VAL A 94 30.32 4.73 1.39
N LYS A 95 29.54 5.76 1.00
CA LYS A 95 30.07 7.12 0.77
C LYS A 95 30.64 7.72 2.07
N SER A 96 29.94 7.56 3.19
CA SER A 96 30.41 8.02 4.50
C SER A 96 31.72 7.35 4.90
N HIS A 97 31.87 6.05 4.65
CA HIS A 97 33.09 5.31 4.95
C HIS A 97 34.25 5.75 4.04
N SER A 98 34.00 5.93 2.74
CA SER A 98 35.00 6.45 1.81
C SER A 98 35.48 7.86 2.18
N LEU A 99 34.55 8.75 2.56
CA LEU A 99 34.90 10.09 3.04
C LEU A 99 35.73 10.04 4.32
N TYR A 100 35.37 9.19 5.28
CA TYR A 100 36.16 9.00 6.49
C TYR A 100 37.59 8.56 6.20
N ILE A 101 37.78 7.61 5.27
CA ILE A 101 39.12 7.19 4.86
C ILE A 101 39.91 8.35 4.27
N ASP A 102 39.30 9.12 3.35
CA ASP A 102 40.01 10.20 2.66
C ASP A 102 40.32 11.38 3.61
N GLU A 103 39.35 11.81 4.39
CA GLU A 103 39.48 13.00 5.23
C GLU A 103 40.29 12.73 6.51
N VAL A 104 40.13 11.56 7.13
CA VAL A 104 40.76 11.26 8.42
C VAL A 104 42.06 10.49 8.23
N ILE A 105 42.00 9.35 7.54
CA ILE A 105 43.15 8.43 7.47
C ILE A 105 44.19 8.96 6.50
N CYS A 106 43.80 9.27 5.26
CA CYS A 106 44.74 9.73 4.23
C CYS A 106 45.38 11.07 4.61
N THR A 107 44.63 12.00 5.18
CA THR A 107 45.16 13.31 5.60
C THR A 107 46.20 13.17 6.71
N GLN A 108 45.98 12.30 7.68
CA GLN A 108 46.95 12.00 8.74
C GLN A 108 48.23 11.39 8.16
N LEU A 109 48.11 10.42 7.24
CA LEU A 109 49.27 9.78 6.60
C LEU A 109 50.09 10.73 5.71
N ARG A 110 49.47 11.78 5.17
CA ARG A 110 50.14 12.80 4.35
C ARG A 110 50.77 13.92 5.16
N GLN A 111 50.70 13.90 6.50
CA GLN A 111 51.34 14.95 7.29
C GLN A 111 52.87 14.88 7.17
N PRO A 112 53.55 16.01 6.93
CA PRO A 112 54.99 16.04 6.78
C PRO A 112 55.67 15.68 8.11
N ILE A 113 56.67 14.81 8.04
CA ILE A 113 57.51 14.46 9.19
C ILE A 113 58.33 15.71 9.56
N SER A 114 58.08 16.25 10.75
CA SER A 114 58.84 17.39 11.27
C SER A 114 60.18 16.91 11.80
N ILE A 115 61.23 17.04 10.99
CA ILE A 115 62.60 16.74 11.41
C ILE A 115 63.15 18.00 12.08
N HIS A 116 63.23 18.00 13.41
CA HIS A 116 63.93 19.05 14.15
C HIS A 116 65.44 18.81 14.04
N SER A 117 66.15 19.73 13.39
CA SER A 117 67.61 19.72 13.34
C SER A 117 68.20 20.14 14.69
N PHE A 118 69.14 19.34 15.19
CA PHE A 118 69.95 19.62 16.39
C PHE A 118 70.94 20.75 16.16
#